data_AF-A0A542W189-F1
#
_entry.id   AF-A0A542W189-F1
#
_cell.length_a   1.000
_cell.length_b   1.000
_cell.length_c   1.000
_cell.angle_alpha   90.00
_cell.angle_beta   90.00
_cell.angle_gamma   90.00
#
_symmetry.space_group_name_H-M   'P 1'
#
loop_
_entity.id
_entity.type
_entity.pdbx_description
1 polymer ?
#
loop_
_entity_poly.entity_id
_entity_poly.type
_entity_poly.pdbx_seq_one_letter_code
_entity_poly.pdbx_strand_id
1 'polypeptide(L)'
;MTDIYDRNEAVISLWPEFAEAIVAGTKTVEFRRRIPIPALSARIWIYATRPIKSVIGFTYLEAIDTGNVDQLWQKYGKEAFLSEKQYRDYFEGTDKAIAFLLRDHQKIEPIGLEQMAVVRPHFLPPQSLTWLRKEETQRLVTLVGIK
;
A
#
# COMPACT_ATOMS: atom_id res chain seq x y z
N MET A 1 -6.94 6.92 -19.80
CA MET A 1 -8.26 6.85 -19.13
C MET A 1 -8.21 5.59 -18.29
N THR A 2 -8.02 5.68 -16.97
CA THR A 2 -7.89 4.48 -16.14
C THR A 2 -9.24 4.06 -15.53
N ASP A 3 -9.82 2.97 -16.03
CA ASP A 3 -10.96 2.27 -15.45
C ASP A 3 -10.45 1.30 -14.35
N ILE A 4 -11.29 0.79 -13.43
CA ILE A 4 -10.85 -0.16 -12.38
C ILE A 4 -10.09 -1.35 -13.00
N TYR A 5 -10.44 -1.72 -14.23
CA TYR A 5 -9.80 -2.79 -14.99
C TYR A 5 -8.30 -2.58 -15.22
N ASP A 6 -7.83 -1.33 -15.25
CA ASP A 6 -6.42 -1.01 -15.47
C ASP A 6 -5.56 -1.19 -14.21
N ARG A 7 -6.18 -1.27 -13.03
CA ARG A 7 -5.51 -1.58 -11.74
C ARG A 7 -4.30 -0.68 -11.43
N ASN A 8 -4.33 0.55 -11.92
CA ASN A 8 -3.25 1.54 -11.76
C ASN A 8 -3.36 2.36 -10.47
N GLU A 9 -4.48 2.29 -9.75
CA GLU A 9 -4.73 3.08 -8.54
C GLU A 9 -5.36 2.20 -7.47
N ALA A 10 -4.67 2.05 -6.33
CA ALA A 10 -5.14 1.24 -5.22
C ALA A 10 -4.88 1.92 -3.89
N VAL A 11 -5.70 1.61 -2.88
CA VAL A 11 -5.42 1.93 -1.48
C VAL A 11 -5.11 0.64 -0.74
N ILE A 12 -4.07 0.64 0.08
CA ILE A 12 -3.78 -0.43 1.07
C ILE A 12 -3.76 0.15 2.48
N SER A 13 -4.12 -0.69 3.46
CA SER A 13 -4.02 -0.33 4.87
C SER A 13 -2.78 -0.94 5.50
N LEU A 14 -2.07 -0.18 6.35
CA LEU A 14 -1.00 -0.67 7.22
C LEU A 14 -1.11 -0.05 8.61
N TRP A 15 -0.46 -0.70 9.59
CA TRP A 15 -0.23 -0.07 10.89
C TRP A 15 0.62 1.20 10.74
N PRO A 16 0.42 2.21 11.61
CA PRO A 16 1.04 3.53 11.49
C PRO A 16 2.54 3.49 11.21
N GLU A 17 3.30 2.69 11.96
CA GLU A 17 4.75 2.60 11.83
C GLU A 17 5.21 2.11 10.45
N PHE A 18 4.50 1.16 9.84
CA PHE A 18 4.82 0.65 8.51
C PHE A 18 4.33 1.61 7.43
N ALA A 19 3.17 2.23 7.62
CA ALA A 19 2.62 3.22 6.71
C ALA A 19 3.57 4.42 6.59
N GLU A 20 4.03 4.95 7.73
CA GLU A 20 4.98 6.06 7.80
C GLU A 20 6.32 5.69 7.17
N ALA A 21 6.83 4.47 7.42
CA ALA A 21 8.06 3.99 6.82
C ALA A 21 7.99 3.91 5.29
N ILE A 22 6.84 3.52 4.71
CA ILE A 22 6.66 3.50 3.25
C ILE A 22 6.73 4.92 2.70
N VAL A 23 5.95 5.86 3.24
CA VAL A 23 5.88 7.23 2.69
C VAL A 23 7.14 8.05 2.97
N ALA A 24 7.96 7.63 3.95
CA ALA A 24 9.30 8.16 4.21
C ALA A 24 10.40 7.47 3.38
N GLY A 25 10.08 6.38 2.67
CA GLY A 25 11.04 5.65 1.84
C GLY A 25 11.98 4.72 2.58
N THR A 26 11.82 4.54 3.89
CA THR A 26 12.64 3.61 4.67
C THR A 26 12.15 2.16 4.56
N LYS A 27 10.88 1.96 4.18
CA LYS A 27 10.30 0.66 3.80
C LYS A 27 10.01 0.65 2.31
N THR A 28 10.85 -0.03 1.55
CA THR A 28 10.71 -0.16 0.08
C THR A 28 10.19 -1.52 -0.37
N VAL A 29 9.97 -2.44 0.57
CA VAL A 29 9.30 -3.73 0.29
C VAL A 29 8.10 -3.93 1.19
N GLU A 30 6.96 -4.26 0.59
CA GLU A 30 5.73 -4.66 1.29
C GLU A 30 5.40 -6.12 1.00
N PHE A 31 5.29 -6.92 2.06
CA PHE A 31 4.98 -8.34 1.95
C PHE A 31 3.49 -8.61 2.14
N ARG A 32 2.93 -9.52 1.36
CA ARG A 32 1.53 -9.95 1.45
C ARG A 32 1.39 -11.46 1.27
N ARG A 33 0.48 -12.08 2.02
CA ARG A 33 0.12 -13.51 1.86
C ARG A 33 -0.65 -13.75 0.58
N ARG A 34 -1.75 -13.01 0.42
CA ARG A 34 -2.64 -13.04 -0.75
C ARG A 34 -3.17 -11.63 -0.97
N ILE A 35 -3.04 -11.12 -2.18
CA ILE A 35 -3.51 -9.80 -2.54
C ILE A 35 -3.78 -9.76 -4.06
N PRO A 36 -4.89 -9.16 -4.51
CA PRO A 36 -5.04 -8.80 -5.92
C PRO A 36 -3.86 -7.97 -6.41
N ILE A 37 -3.36 -8.31 -7.61
CA ILE A 37 -2.12 -7.77 -8.16
C ILE A 37 -2.40 -6.46 -8.92
N PRO A 38 -1.83 -5.32 -8.47
CA PRO A 38 -1.87 -4.06 -9.22
C PRO A 38 -1.04 -4.16 -10.50
N ALA A 39 -1.33 -3.28 -11.46
CA ALA A 39 -0.46 -3.15 -12.63
C ALA A 39 0.94 -2.66 -12.21
N LEU A 40 1.97 -2.99 -12.99
CA LEU A 40 3.28 -2.39 -12.80
C LEU A 40 3.17 -0.87 -13.00
N SER A 41 3.91 -0.11 -12.20
CA SER A 41 3.79 1.36 -12.08
C SER A 41 2.45 1.86 -11.54
N ALA A 42 1.60 1.00 -10.98
CA ALA A 42 0.42 1.45 -10.26
C ALA A 42 0.80 2.32 -9.06
N ARG A 43 0.04 3.39 -8.83
CA ARG A 43 0.12 4.19 -7.61
C ARG A 43 -0.64 3.51 -6.49
N ILE A 44 0.06 3.30 -5.39
CA ILE A 44 -0.44 2.66 -4.17
C ILE A 44 -0.54 3.74 -3.09
N TRP A 45 -1.77 4.12 -2.78
CA TRP A 45 -2.11 5.02 -1.69
C TRP A 45 -2.04 4.30 -0.35
N ILE A 46 -1.41 4.94 0.62
CA ILE A 46 -1.09 4.35 1.92
C ILE A 46 -2.03 4.90 2.98
N TYR A 47 -2.96 4.06 3.44
CA TYR A 47 -3.82 4.35 4.57
C TYR A 47 -3.18 3.83 5.86
N ALA A 48 -2.90 4.73 6.80
CA ALA A 48 -2.47 4.39 8.15
C ALA A 48 -3.68 4.11 9.04
N THR A 49 -3.69 2.97 9.72
CA THR A 49 -4.78 2.60 10.64
C THR A 49 -4.77 3.44 11.93
N ARG A 50 -5.51 3.01 12.96
CA ARG A 50 -5.54 3.73 14.25
C ARG A 50 -4.13 3.86 14.84
N PRO A 51 -3.80 4.99 15.50
CA PRO A 51 -4.68 6.13 15.77
C PRO A 51 -4.81 7.16 14.62
N ILE A 52 -3.95 7.09 13.58
CA ILE A 52 -3.88 8.10 12.50
C ILE A 52 -5.16 8.14 11.64
N LYS A 53 -5.67 6.97 11.24
CA LYS A 53 -6.91 6.81 10.44
C LYS A 53 -6.99 7.70 9.19
N SER A 54 -5.91 7.77 8.43
CA SER A 54 -5.80 8.69 7.28
C SER A 54 -4.98 8.08 6.14
N VAL A 55 -5.24 8.52 4.91
CA VAL A 55 -4.29 8.35 3.80
C VAL A 55 -3.16 9.36 4.00
N ILE A 56 -1.93 8.89 4.13
CA ILE A 56 -0.77 9.73 4.51
C ILE A 56 0.28 9.89 3.40
N GLY A 57 0.05 9.25 2.25
CA GLY A 57 0.93 9.34 1.10
C GLY A 57 0.63 8.27 0.08
N PHE A 58 1.53 8.16 -0.88
CA PHE A 58 1.52 7.10 -1.88
C PHE A 58 2.93 6.72 -2.30
N THR A 59 3.03 5.62 -3.01
CA THR A 59 4.25 5.10 -3.66
C THR A 59 3.85 4.44 -4.98
N TYR A 60 4.81 4.04 -5.80
CA TYR A 60 4.56 3.33 -7.04
C TYR A 60 5.09 1.90 -6.96
N LEU A 61 4.32 0.97 -7.53
CA LEU A 61 4.72 -0.42 -7.65
C LEU A 61 5.78 -0.55 -8.75
N GLU A 62 7.01 -0.84 -8.37
CA GLU A 62 8.10 -1.05 -9.32
C GLU A 62 8.08 -2.46 -9.89
N ALA A 63 8.00 -3.45 -9.01
CA ALA A 63 8.06 -4.86 -9.36
C ALA A 63 7.31 -5.71 -8.35
N ILE A 64 7.04 -6.94 -8.75
CA ILE A 64 6.39 -7.95 -7.91
C ILE A 64 7.25 -9.20 -7.97
N ASP A 65 7.59 -9.73 -6.80
CA ASP A 65 8.26 -11.03 -6.67
C ASP A 65 7.36 -11.97 -5.88
N THR A 66 7.27 -13.22 -6.33
CA THR A 66 6.46 -14.25 -5.68
C THR A 66 7.30 -15.49 -5.50
N GLY A 67 7.35 -16.01 -4.29
CA GLY A 67 8.26 -17.10 -3.99
C GLY A 67 8.02 -17.72 -2.64
N ASN A 68 9.00 -18.50 -2.19
CA ASN A 68 8.95 -19.09 -0.88
C ASN A 68 9.24 -18.03 0.20
N VAL A 69 8.59 -18.17 1.35
CA VAL A 69 8.73 -17.26 2.52
C VAL A 69 10.20 -17.06 2.90
N ASP A 70 10.97 -18.14 3.06
CA ASP A 70 12.39 -18.01 3.45
C ASP A 70 13.25 -17.33 2.37
N GLN A 71 12.98 -17.61 1.10
CA GLN A 71 13.73 -17.01 -0.02
C GLN A 71 13.45 -15.52 -0.14
N LEU A 72 12.18 -15.11 -0.01
CA LEU A 72 11.80 -13.71 -0.06
C LEU A 72 12.30 -12.94 1.16
N TRP A 73 12.34 -13.56 2.35
CA TRP A 73 12.98 -12.96 3.52
C TRP A 73 14.47 -12.71 3.30
N GLN A 74 15.21 -13.71 2.81
CA GLN A 74 16.63 -13.56 2.53
C GLN A 74 16.92 -12.44 1.51
N LYS A 75 16.05 -12.32 0.51
CA LYS A 75 16.22 -11.35 -0.58
C LYS A 75 15.84 -9.92 -0.21
N TYR A 76 14.77 -9.75 0.59
CA TYR A 76 14.13 -8.45 0.77
C TYR A 76 13.83 -8.06 2.23
N GLY A 77 14.22 -8.88 3.21
CA GLY A 77 13.89 -8.64 4.61
C GLY A 77 14.48 -7.35 5.17
N LYS A 78 15.62 -6.90 4.64
CA LYS A 78 16.31 -5.67 5.07
C LYS A 78 15.56 -4.40 4.63
N GLU A 79 14.87 -4.48 3.50
CA GLU A 79 14.12 -3.38 2.88
C GLU A 79 12.66 -3.28 3.38
N ALA A 80 12.20 -4.29 4.13
CA ALA A 80 10.80 -4.45 4.48
C ALA A 80 10.40 -3.80 5.83
N PHE A 81 11.36 -3.23 6.57
CA PHE A 81 11.14 -2.50 7.83
C PHE A 81 10.29 -3.29 8.85
N LEU A 82 10.57 -4.58 9.00
CA LEU A 82 10.01 -5.41 10.07
C LEU A 82 11.08 -6.39 10.56
N SER A 83 10.93 -6.89 11.78
CA SER A 83 11.77 -7.96 12.29
C SER A 83 11.47 -9.29 11.60
N GLU A 84 12.47 -10.18 11.59
CA GLU A 84 12.28 -11.55 11.10
C GLU A 84 11.16 -12.27 11.85
N LYS A 85 11.02 -12.04 13.16
CA LYS A 85 9.94 -12.60 13.95
C LYS A 85 8.57 -12.14 13.42
N GLN A 86 8.36 -10.83 13.24
CA GLN A 86 7.11 -10.31 12.70
C GLN A 86 6.80 -10.89 11.32
N TYR A 87 7.82 -11.04 10.47
CA TYR A 87 7.67 -11.65 9.16
C TYR A 87 7.23 -13.11 9.24
N ARG A 88 7.92 -13.92 10.06
CA ARG A 88 7.60 -15.34 10.25
C ARG A 88 6.22 -15.54 10.87
N ASP A 89 5.87 -14.75 11.88
CA ASP A 89 4.53 -14.78 12.49
C ASP A 89 3.44 -14.45 11.45
N TYR A 90 3.67 -13.42 10.61
CA TYR A 90 2.71 -13.03 9.58
C TYR A 90 2.47 -14.13 8.52
N PHE A 91 3.52 -14.88 8.16
CA PHE A 91 3.46 -15.97 7.19
C PHE A 91 3.21 -17.35 7.81
N GLU A 92 2.91 -17.44 9.11
CA GLU A 92 2.61 -18.72 9.75
C GLU A 92 1.48 -19.48 9.02
N GLY A 93 1.71 -20.76 8.76
CA GLY A 93 0.78 -21.63 8.03
C GLY A 93 0.80 -21.47 6.51
N THR A 94 1.79 -20.80 5.92
CA THR A 94 2.02 -20.80 4.47
C THR A 94 3.51 -20.76 4.12
N ASP A 95 3.89 -21.38 3.01
CA ASP A 95 5.23 -21.35 2.45
C ASP A 95 5.40 -20.31 1.33
N LYS A 96 4.32 -19.63 0.90
CA LYS A 96 4.32 -18.65 -0.19
C LYS A 96 4.14 -17.22 0.31
N ALA A 97 4.89 -16.31 -0.31
CA ALA A 97 4.79 -14.88 -0.08
C ALA A 97 4.81 -14.10 -1.41
N ILE A 98 4.25 -12.90 -1.35
CA ILE A 98 4.29 -11.89 -2.41
C ILE A 98 5.03 -10.69 -1.85
N ALA A 99 6.02 -10.18 -2.58
CA ALA A 99 6.75 -8.97 -2.29
C ALA A 99 6.42 -7.90 -3.32
N PHE A 100 5.91 -6.75 -2.87
CA PHE A 100 5.76 -5.54 -3.67
C PHE A 100 6.99 -4.67 -3.46
N LEU A 101 7.73 -4.41 -4.53
CA LEU A 101 8.87 -3.50 -4.53
C LEU A 101 8.35 -2.10 -4.86
N LEU A 102 8.68 -1.14 -4.01
CA LEU A 102 8.09 0.19 -3.96
C LEU A 102 9.13 1.25 -4.30
N ARG A 103 8.75 2.21 -5.13
CA ARG A 103 9.58 3.36 -5.54
C ARG A 103 8.83 4.67 -5.45
N ASP A 104 9.54 5.79 -5.57
CA ASP A 104 8.98 7.14 -5.69
C ASP A 104 7.90 7.44 -4.64
N HIS A 105 8.29 7.28 -3.37
CA HIS A 105 7.42 7.54 -2.23
C HIS A 105 7.15 9.04 -2.07
N GLN A 106 5.90 9.38 -1.76
CA GLN A 106 5.45 10.74 -1.57
C GLN A 106 4.59 10.82 -0.32
N LYS A 107 5.09 11.49 0.71
CA LYS A 107 4.30 11.90 1.87
C LYS A 107 3.39 13.07 1.48
N ILE A 108 2.18 13.08 2.04
CA ILE A 108 1.20 14.15 1.86
C ILE A 108 0.64 14.59 3.22
N GLU A 109 -0.11 15.68 3.23
CA GLU A 109 -0.95 16.02 4.39
C GLU A 109 -2.02 14.93 4.61
N PRO A 110 -2.19 14.41 5.83
CA PRO A 110 -3.12 13.31 6.10
C PRO A 110 -4.55 13.62 5.66
N ILE A 111 -5.11 12.74 4.82
CA ILE A 111 -6.51 12.80 4.39
C ILE A 111 -7.32 11.84 5.26
N GLY A 112 -8.07 12.42 6.20
CA GLY A 112 -8.84 11.65 7.18
C GLY A 112 -10.08 10.98 6.59
N LEU A 113 -10.74 10.13 7.39
CA LEU A 113 -11.93 9.39 6.97
C LEU A 113 -13.09 10.29 6.49
N GLU A 114 -13.27 11.47 7.07
CA GLU A 114 -14.32 12.42 6.66
C GLU A 114 -14.08 12.94 5.23
N GLN A 115 -12.83 13.28 4.90
CA GLN A 115 -12.46 13.68 3.54
C GLN A 115 -12.51 12.50 2.57
N MET A 116 -12.09 11.31 3.00
CA MET A 116 -12.24 10.09 2.21
C MET A 116 -13.69 9.74 1.91
N ALA A 117 -14.64 10.10 2.77
CA ALA A 117 -16.07 9.91 2.51
C ALA A 117 -16.58 10.78 1.35
N VAL A 118 -15.95 11.92 1.08
CA VAL A 118 -16.22 12.75 -0.12
C VAL A 118 -15.69 12.07 -1.39
N VAL A 119 -14.56 11.37 -1.28
CA VAL A 119 -13.98 10.60 -2.40
C VAL A 119 -14.87 9.40 -2.73
N ARG A 120 -15.15 8.57 -1.71
CA ARG A 120 -16.00 7.38 -1.78
C ARG A 120 -16.92 7.34 -0.55
N PRO A 121 -18.24 7.50 -0.74
CA PRO A 121 -19.20 7.30 0.35
C PRO A 121 -19.01 5.94 1.02
N HIS A 122 -19.01 5.93 2.36
CA HIS A 122 -18.76 4.72 3.16
C HIS A 122 -17.40 4.06 2.91
N PHE A 123 -16.35 4.85 2.62
CA PHE A 123 -14.99 4.33 2.58
C PHE A 123 -14.65 3.61 3.90
N LEU A 124 -14.21 2.36 3.76
CA LEU A 124 -13.67 1.56 4.85
C LEU A 124 -12.21 1.21 4.52
N PRO A 125 -11.31 1.21 5.53
CA PRO A 125 -9.94 0.76 5.33
C PRO A 125 -9.93 -0.67 4.77
N PRO A 126 -9.26 -0.93 3.62
CA PRO A 126 -9.25 -2.26 3.04
C PRO A 126 -8.47 -3.25 3.90
N GLN A 127 -8.97 -4.48 4.00
CA GLN A 127 -8.24 -5.59 4.64
C GLN A 127 -7.04 -6.07 3.81
N SER A 128 -7.14 -5.99 2.48
CA SER A 128 -6.05 -6.28 1.55
C SER A 128 -5.70 -5.03 0.75
N LEU A 129 -6.51 -4.72 -0.26
CA LEU A 129 -6.50 -3.49 -1.05
C LEU A 129 -7.91 -3.16 -1.52
N THR A 130 -8.10 -1.93 -1.99
CA THR A 130 -9.25 -1.56 -2.80
C THR A 130 -8.81 -0.73 -4.00
N TRP A 131 -9.39 -1.01 -5.17
CA TRP A 131 -9.14 -0.23 -6.39
C TRP A 131 -9.88 1.10 -6.33
N LEU A 132 -9.26 2.16 -6.84
CA LEU A 132 -9.93 3.44 -7.04
C LEU A 132 -10.46 3.56 -8.47
N ARG A 133 -11.69 4.03 -8.61
CA ARG A 133 -12.26 4.48 -9.90
C ARG A 133 -11.58 5.78 -10.31
N LYS A 134 -11.57 6.06 -11.61
CA LYS A 134 -11.05 7.31 -12.17
C LYS A 134 -11.53 8.56 -11.42
N GLU A 135 -12.83 8.65 -11.15
CA GLU A 135 -13.43 9.79 -10.45
C GLU A 135 -12.96 9.90 -9.00
N GLU A 136 -12.79 8.77 -8.32
CA GLU A 136 -12.29 8.72 -6.95
C GLU A 136 -10.83 9.16 -6.90
N THR A 137 -9.99 8.66 -7.82
CA THR A 137 -8.61 9.10 -7.99
C THR A 137 -8.54 10.61 -8.26
N GLN A 138 -9.38 11.13 -9.15
CA GLN A 138 -9.39 12.56 -9.46
C GLN A 138 -9.71 13.41 -8.22
N ARG A 139 -10.74 13.03 -7.45
CA ARG A 139 -11.10 13.71 -6.20
C ARG A 139 -9.97 13.62 -5.17
N LEU A 140 -9.36 12.45 -5.02
CA LEU A 140 -8.28 12.23 -4.07
C LEU A 140 -7.05 13.08 -4.43
N VAL A 141 -6.63 13.08 -5.70
CA VAL A 141 -5.54 13.94 -6.20
C VAL A 141 -5.83 15.43 -5.97
N THR A 142 -7.06 15.88 -6.21
CA THR A 142 -7.48 17.26 -5.94
C THR A 142 -7.33 17.61 -4.46
N LEU A 143 -7.63 16.70 -3.53
CA LEU A 143 -7.42 16.92 -2.10
C LEU A 143 -5.93 17.04 -1.73
N VAL A 144 -5.03 16.33 -2.42
CA VAL A 144 -3.59 16.46 -2.19
C VAL A 144 -3.04 17.78 -2.73
N GLY A 145 -3.69 18.38 -3.74
CA GLY A 145 -3.20 19.58 -4.41
C GLY A 145 -2.05 19.33 -5.38
N ILE A 146 -1.84 18.07 -5.80
CA ILE A 146 -0.87 17.72 -6.84
C ILE A 146 -1.53 17.95 -8.19
N LYS A 147 -0.96 18.84 -9.01
CA LYS A 147 -1.35 19.06 -10.41
C LYS A 147 -0.75 18.03 -11.33
#